data_AF-A0A0N1HB99-F1
#
_entry.id   AF-A0A0N1HB99-F1
#
_cell.length_a   1.000
_cell.length_b   1.000
_cell.length_c   1.000
_cell.angle_alpha   90.00
_cell.angle_beta   90.00
_cell.angle_gamma   90.00
#
_symmetry.space_group_name_H-M   'P 1'
#
loop_
_entity.id
_entity.type
_entity.pdbx_description
1 polymer ?
#
loop_
_entity_poly.entity_id
_entity_poly.type
_entity_poly.pdbx_seq_one_letter_code
_entity_poly.pdbx_strand_id
1 'polypeptide(L)'
;MGFAGGLKRRLAAKTVEGAEVEGRDAWLDNDDIRPLAIKDRTWTQRTYFTFWFSAVATVATWYGGSAAQSTGLNMWEVLGCQIAGWILIATIFVLNGRAGAVYHVGFPINCRAAFGVFGGWWPTFNRAVMATVWNGVNGVQGGQCVYAMLHAIFPGIATLPNIMGKGSALDSGGFIGYVIFYLVICVFLTVPIPKMRILIYIKLVVYLASAVAMLAWCLTLAGGAGPVVSQPSKVHGKEKAWLMVRFLFLAAGSCATFASNASDFQRYAKKPNDVILGNIVGFPLADLTVCLVGNIVASSSVIVLGELEWNPLTYLDRIQSNNYTPGNRAGVFFIAFMFAYSAVFSSVFENSIPAGNDYAALMPKYISIKTGMYLCQVISVLINPWYLLGSASVFINFLASYQVFLSSITGVLMCNYWLIARGYYRIDDLFTARRDGAYYYTKGWNIRAYVAYVLAICPNFAGFLGSMGVSMPLGVRRAYYVAYPLGLIVSFLAFWVCNLIKKPEIMLHGWHEPKNYYRPGEDPEDNRVVEGEEVRDSSSVEGNKRAHGVAEDMEGKEVGGGKGVNVDEKAL
;
A
#
# COMPACT_ATOMS: atom_id res chain seq x y z
N MET A 1 -0.81 30.41 27.03
CA MET A 1 -1.32 29.22 26.32
C MET A 1 -0.28 28.11 26.40
N GLY A 2 -0.56 27.01 27.11
CA GLY A 2 0.44 25.97 27.40
C GLY A 2 0.79 25.09 26.20
N PHE A 3 1.99 24.51 26.23
CA PHE A 3 2.53 23.56 25.24
C PHE A 3 1.53 22.45 24.88
N ALA A 4 0.79 21.92 25.87
CA ALA A 4 -0.25 20.92 25.67
C ALA A 4 -1.44 21.41 24.82
N GLY A 5 -1.83 22.69 24.93
CA GLY A 5 -2.90 23.28 24.12
C GLY A 5 -2.48 23.46 22.65
N GLY A 6 -1.21 23.85 22.43
CA GLY A 6 -0.62 23.92 21.09
C GLY A 6 -0.47 22.54 20.44
N LEU A 7 -0.12 21.51 21.23
CA LEU A 7 -0.01 20.13 20.76
C LEU A 7 -1.39 19.55 20.41
N LYS A 8 -2.40 19.75 21.26
CA LYS A 8 -3.78 19.30 21.01
C LYS A 8 -4.37 19.91 19.73
N ARG A 9 -4.14 21.21 19.48
CA ARG A 9 -4.60 21.88 18.24
C ARG A 9 -3.86 21.40 16.99
N ARG A 10 -2.62 20.92 17.12
CA ARG A 10 -1.84 20.34 16.02
C ARG A 10 -2.16 18.87 15.72
N LEU A 11 -2.77 18.17 16.68
CA LEU A 11 -3.12 16.74 16.59
C LEU A 11 -4.61 16.51 16.32
N ALA A 12 -5.47 17.49 16.56
CA ALA A 12 -6.89 17.41 16.24
C ALA A 12 -7.11 17.33 14.72
N ALA A 13 -8.06 16.49 14.30
CA ALA A 13 -8.57 16.51 12.94
C ALA A 13 -9.16 17.90 12.65
N LYS A 14 -8.76 18.51 11.54
CA LYS A 14 -9.29 19.81 11.13
C LYS A 14 -10.57 19.57 10.34
N THR A 15 -11.68 20.09 10.84
CA THR A 15 -12.89 20.28 10.05
C THR A 15 -12.65 21.36 9.00
N VAL A 16 -13.38 21.28 7.87
CA VAL A 16 -13.30 22.20 6.74
C VAL A 16 -13.48 23.64 7.23
N GLU A 17 -12.60 24.56 6.81
CA GLU A 17 -12.79 26.00 7.06
C GLU A 17 -14.12 26.45 6.41
N GLY A 18 -15.08 26.83 7.25
CA GLY A 18 -16.38 27.38 6.80
C GLY A 18 -17.54 26.39 6.68
N ALA A 19 -17.36 25.09 6.95
CA ALA A 19 -18.47 24.12 6.97
C ALA A 19 -18.52 23.37 8.30
N GLU A 20 -19.52 23.66 9.14
CA GLU A 20 -19.88 22.80 10.26
C GLU A 20 -20.43 21.48 9.70
N VAL A 21 -19.61 20.42 9.73
CA VAL A 21 -20.07 19.08 9.33
C VAL A 21 -20.98 18.55 10.44
N GLU A 22 -22.29 18.71 10.27
CA GLU A 22 -23.29 18.31 11.26
C GLU A 22 -23.73 16.84 11.12
N GLY A 23 -24.16 16.23 12.22
CA GLY A 23 -24.84 14.93 12.22
C GLY A 23 -23.96 13.72 11.87
N ARG A 24 -24.46 12.84 11.00
CA ARG A 24 -23.76 11.58 10.62
C ARG A 24 -22.60 11.80 9.66
N ASP A 25 -22.56 12.93 8.98
CA ASP A 25 -21.53 13.27 7.99
C ASP A 25 -20.18 13.55 8.67
N ALA A 26 -20.20 13.93 9.95
CA ALA A 26 -19.00 14.09 10.79
C ALA A 26 -18.20 12.78 10.96
N TRP A 27 -18.81 11.62 10.66
CA TRP A 27 -18.14 10.31 10.66
C TRP A 27 -17.53 9.95 9.30
N LEU A 28 -17.69 10.79 8.29
CA LEU A 28 -17.30 10.52 6.91
C LEU A 28 -16.37 11.60 6.34
N ASP A 29 -16.42 12.84 6.82
CA ASP A 29 -15.67 13.97 6.25
C ASP A 29 -14.55 14.49 7.18
N ASN A 30 -13.40 14.79 6.58
CA ASN A 30 -12.24 15.47 7.15
C ASN A 30 -11.40 16.01 5.96
N ASP A 31 -10.80 17.20 6.09
CA ASP A 31 -9.98 17.78 5.03
C ASP A 31 -8.79 16.87 4.64
N ASP A 32 -8.26 16.11 5.59
CA ASP A 32 -7.15 15.16 5.38
C ASP A 32 -7.48 14.02 4.37
N ILE A 33 -8.76 13.69 4.18
CA ILE A 33 -9.20 12.55 3.35
C ILE A 33 -9.89 12.98 2.04
N ARG A 34 -10.04 14.29 1.81
CA ARG A 34 -10.60 14.85 0.58
C ARG A 34 -9.64 14.68 -0.61
N PRO A 35 -10.15 14.84 -1.86
CA PRO A 35 -9.29 14.83 -3.04
C PRO A 35 -8.09 15.77 -2.91
N LEU A 36 -6.93 15.30 -3.36
CA LEU A 36 -5.69 16.06 -3.24
C LEU A 36 -5.74 17.36 -4.07
N ALA A 37 -5.32 18.47 -3.45
CA ALA A 37 -5.23 19.78 -4.09
C ALA A 37 -4.23 19.79 -5.26
N ILE A 38 -4.46 20.64 -6.27
CA ILE A 38 -3.64 20.67 -7.50
C ILE A 38 -2.15 20.88 -7.19
N LYS A 39 -1.84 21.75 -6.23
CA LYS A 39 -0.45 22.07 -5.81
C LYS A 39 0.34 20.86 -5.31
N ASP A 40 -0.35 19.85 -4.79
CA ASP A 40 0.26 18.66 -4.18
C ASP A 40 0.37 17.48 -5.18
N ARG A 41 -0.25 17.59 -6.37
CA ARG A 41 -0.19 16.62 -7.48
C ARG A 41 1.12 16.72 -8.26
N THR A 42 2.21 16.28 -7.64
CA THR A 42 3.58 16.55 -8.11
C THR A 42 4.32 15.35 -8.71
N TRP A 43 3.69 14.17 -8.76
CA TRP A 43 4.36 12.95 -9.19
C TRP A 43 4.17 12.70 -10.69
N THR A 44 5.29 12.55 -11.39
CA THR A 44 5.35 12.24 -12.83
C THR A 44 5.78 10.80 -13.05
N GLN A 45 5.80 10.32 -14.30
CA GLN A 45 6.33 8.98 -14.64
C GLN A 45 7.73 8.73 -14.06
N ARG A 46 8.61 9.72 -14.10
CA ARG A 46 9.96 9.63 -13.54
C ARG A 46 9.95 9.50 -12.01
N THR A 47 9.02 10.20 -11.36
CA THR A 47 8.84 10.12 -9.90
C THR A 47 8.38 8.72 -9.50
N TYR A 48 7.38 8.14 -10.19
CA TYR A 48 6.93 6.77 -9.90
C TYR A 48 8.02 5.73 -10.16
N PHE A 49 8.79 5.88 -11.24
CA PHE A 49 9.90 4.97 -11.53
C PHE A 49 10.96 4.99 -10.41
N THR A 50 11.43 6.18 -10.03
CA THR A 50 12.43 6.32 -8.95
C THR A 50 11.87 5.99 -7.56
N PHE A 51 10.58 6.22 -7.34
CA PHE A 51 9.90 5.86 -6.10
C PHE A 51 10.03 4.37 -5.81
N TRP A 52 9.81 3.50 -6.80
CA TRP A 52 9.86 2.05 -6.56
C TRP A 52 11.24 1.56 -6.14
N PHE A 53 12.31 2.06 -6.75
CA PHE A 53 13.67 1.79 -6.29
C PHE A 53 13.89 2.19 -4.83
N SER A 54 13.28 3.29 -4.38
CA SER A 54 13.34 3.71 -2.98
C SER A 54 12.42 2.91 -2.07
N ALA A 55 11.22 2.54 -2.53
CA ALA A 55 10.21 1.85 -1.75
C ALA A 55 10.58 0.38 -1.49
N VAL A 56 11.15 -0.31 -2.47
CA VAL A 56 11.57 -1.72 -2.31
C VAL A 56 12.98 -1.85 -1.75
N ALA A 57 13.70 -0.73 -1.58
CA ALA A 57 15.02 -0.64 -0.97
C ALA A 57 14.95 -0.85 0.56
N THR A 58 14.51 -2.04 0.96
CA THR A 58 14.30 -2.44 2.35
C THR A 58 14.95 -3.80 2.61
N VAL A 59 15.31 -4.05 3.87
CA VAL A 59 15.81 -5.36 4.29
C VAL A 59 14.72 -6.43 4.15
N ALA A 60 13.44 -6.07 4.31
CA ALA A 60 12.31 -6.97 4.12
C ALA A 60 12.28 -7.61 2.72
N THR A 61 12.58 -6.82 1.69
CA THR A 61 12.61 -7.30 0.29
C THR A 61 13.75 -8.31 0.07
N TRP A 62 14.82 -8.28 0.87
CA TRP A 62 15.90 -9.27 0.77
C TRP A 62 15.44 -10.67 1.21
N TYR A 63 14.54 -10.74 2.20
CA TYR A 63 14.01 -12.01 2.73
C TYR A 63 13.24 -12.80 1.68
N GLY A 64 12.49 -12.12 0.82
CA GLY A 64 11.64 -12.76 -0.19
C GLY A 64 12.43 -13.64 -1.16
N GLY A 65 13.64 -13.20 -1.53
CA GLY A 65 14.58 -13.96 -2.34
C GLY A 65 15.19 -15.13 -1.57
N SER A 66 15.84 -14.85 -0.43
CA SER A 66 16.62 -15.83 0.32
C SER A 66 15.78 -16.97 0.90
N ALA A 67 14.56 -16.68 1.37
CA ALA A 67 13.69 -17.69 1.96
C ALA A 67 13.22 -18.75 0.95
N ALA A 68 13.12 -18.40 -0.34
CA ALA A 68 12.69 -19.34 -1.36
C ALA A 68 13.75 -20.42 -1.67
N GLN A 69 15.04 -20.09 -1.57
CA GLN A 69 16.14 -21.04 -1.79
C GLN A 69 16.14 -22.18 -0.76
N SER A 70 15.62 -21.94 0.44
CA SER A 70 15.47 -22.98 1.48
C SER A 70 14.60 -24.16 1.04
N THR A 71 13.79 -24.00 -0.01
CA THR A 71 12.91 -25.06 -0.54
C THR A 71 13.56 -25.98 -1.57
N GLY A 72 14.85 -25.76 -1.91
CA GLY A 72 15.60 -26.60 -2.83
C GLY A 72 15.42 -26.26 -4.32
N LEU A 73 14.67 -25.21 -4.66
CA LEU A 73 14.71 -24.61 -6.00
C LEU A 73 16.03 -23.88 -6.22
N ASN A 74 16.54 -23.86 -7.46
CA ASN A 74 17.69 -23.02 -7.79
C ASN A 74 17.29 -21.52 -7.80
N MET A 75 18.31 -20.67 -7.66
CA MET A 75 18.13 -19.22 -7.59
C MET A 75 17.43 -18.63 -8.82
N TRP A 76 17.75 -19.09 -10.03
CA TRP A 76 17.22 -18.54 -11.28
C TRP A 76 15.75 -18.90 -11.51
N GLU A 77 15.33 -20.08 -11.10
CA GLU A 77 13.92 -20.52 -11.12
C GLU A 77 13.08 -19.68 -10.17
N VAL A 78 13.60 -19.44 -8.96
CA VAL A 78 12.97 -18.58 -7.97
C VAL A 78 12.83 -17.16 -8.52
N LEU A 79 13.92 -16.56 -9.01
CA LEU A 79 13.91 -15.21 -9.58
C LEU A 79 12.94 -15.10 -10.76
N GLY A 80 12.90 -16.10 -11.65
CA GLY A 80 11.95 -16.13 -12.77
C GLY A 80 10.49 -16.14 -12.30
N CYS A 81 10.17 -16.94 -11.28
CA CYS A 81 8.83 -16.97 -10.67
C CYS A 81 8.49 -15.63 -10.01
N GLN A 82 9.44 -15.02 -9.31
CA GLN A 82 9.24 -13.74 -8.63
C GLN A 82 8.98 -12.60 -9.61
N ILE A 83 9.78 -12.48 -10.67
CA ILE A 83 9.57 -11.48 -11.73
C ILE A 83 8.17 -11.63 -12.34
N ALA A 84 7.75 -12.86 -12.65
CA ALA A 84 6.41 -13.11 -13.18
C ALA A 84 5.31 -12.68 -12.19
N GLY A 85 5.49 -12.98 -10.90
CA GLY A 85 4.60 -12.53 -9.83
C GLY A 85 4.53 -11.01 -9.70
N TRP A 86 5.67 -10.32 -9.77
CA TRP A 86 5.74 -8.85 -9.69
C TRP A 86 5.12 -8.17 -10.90
N ILE A 87 5.28 -8.69 -12.11
CA ILE A 87 4.60 -8.17 -13.31
C ILE A 87 3.07 -8.33 -13.18
N LEU A 88 2.62 -9.48 -12.66
CA LEU A 88 1.20 -9.75 -12.43
C LEU A 88 0.61 -8.76 -11.42
N ILE A 89 1.26 -8.59 -10.26
CA ILE A 89 0.76 -7.67 -9.23
C ILE A 89 0.89 -6.20 -9.64
N ALA A 90 1.93 -5.83 -10.40
CA ALA A 90 2.07 -4.48 -10.97
C ALA A 90 0.88 -4.10 -11.86
N THR A 91 0.40 -5.06 -12.66
CA THR A 91 -0.78 -4.87 -13.50
C THR A 91 -2.03 -4.58 -12.64
N ILE A 92 -2.23 -5.37 -11.59
CA ILE A 92 -3.33 -5.18 -10.64
C ILE A 92 -3.21 -3.84 -9.91
N PHE A 93 -1.99 -3.46 -9.52
CA PHE A 93 -1.69 -2.17 -8.87
C PHE A 93 -2.10 -0.98 -9.75
N VAL A 94 -1.75 -1.01 -11.05
CA VAL A 94 -2.14 0.05 -12.01
C VAL A 94 -3.65 0.10 -12.19
N LEU A 95 -4.30 -1.06 -12.37
CA LEU A 95 -5.74 -1.11 -12.61
C LEU A 95 -6.55 -0.67 -11.38
N ASN A 96 -6.20 -1.15 -10.19
CA ASN A 96 -6.93 -0.81 -8.96
C ASN A 96 -6.66 0.63 -8.51
N GLY A 97 -5.46 1.15 -8.76
CA GLY A 97 -5.09 2.51 -8.39
C GLY A 97 -5.65 3.61 -9.30
N ARG A 98 -6.19 3.26 -10.48
CA ARG A 98 -6.68 4.22 -11.49
C ARG A 98 -7.64 5.26 -10.91
N ALA A 99 -8.57 4.84 -10.05
CA ALA A 99 -9.49 5.74 -9.35
C ALA A 99 -8.75 6.82 -8.54
N GLY A 100 -7.66 6.45 -7.87
CA GLY A 100 -6.81 7.40 -7.15
C GLY A 100 -6.07 8.33 -8.10
N ALA A 101 -5.56 7.84 -9.22
CA ALA A 101 -4.86 8.66 -10.21
C ALA A 101 -5.75 9.71 -10.91
N VAL A 102 -7.05 9.40 -11.08
CA VAL A 102 -8.03 10.25 -11.77
C VAL A 102 -8.70 11.22 -10.81
N TYR A 103 -9.22 10.72 -9.68
CA TYR A 103 -10.00 11.50 -8.72
C TYR A 103 -9.16 12.04 -7.56
N HIS A 104 -7.89 11.66 -7.47
CA HIS A 104 -6.98 12.09 -6.41
C HIS A 104 -7.45 11.73 -4.99
N VAL A 105 -8.19 10.64 -4.87
CA VAL A 105 -8.70 10.10 -3.61
C VAL A 105 -7.86 8.92 -3.11
N GLY A 106 -7.80 8.75 -1.78
CA GLY A 106 -7.10 7.62 -1.15
C GLY A 106 -7.89 6.31 -1.19
N PHE A 107 -7.24 5.23 -0.74
CA PHE A 107 -7.82 3.90 -0.64
C PHE A 107 -9.12 3.84 0.17
N PRO A 108 -9.25 4.49 1.34
CA PRO A 108 -10.49 4.44 2.11
C PRO A 108 -11.71 4.98 1.35
N ILE A 109 -11.50 6.02 0.55
CA ILE A 109 -12.56 6.64 -0.25
C ILE A 109 -12.96 5.73 -1.41
N ASN A 110 -11.98 5.09 -2.07
CA ASN A 110 -12.26 4.06 -3.07
C ASN A 110 -13.06 2.88 -2.47
N CYS A 111 -12.78 2.51 -1.21
CA CYS A 111 -13.56 1.50 -0.49
C CYS A 111 -15.01 1.91 -0.26
N ARG A 112 -15.27 3.19 0.05
CA ARG A 112 -16.65 3.71 0.19
C ARG A 112 -17.45 3.59 -1.11
N ALA A 113 -16.80 3.81 -2.25
CA ALA A 113 -17.43 3.70 -3.56
C ALA A 113 -17.92 2.28 -3.90
N ALA A 114 -17.30 1.25 -3.32
CA ALA A 114 -17.66 -0.15 -3.60
C ALA A 114 -18.43 -0.83 -2.46
N PHE A 115 -18.01 -0.64 -1.20
CA PHE A 115 -18.60 -1.28 -0.02
C PHE A 115 -19.69 -0.42 0.65
N GLY A 116 -19.84 0.84 0.25
CA GLY A 116 -20.76 1.81 0.85
C GLY A 116 -20.07 2.75 1.82
N VAL A 117 -20.71 3.89 2.09
CA VAL A 117 -20.13 4.95 2.94
C VAL A 117 -19.72 4.47 4.34
N PHE A 118 -20.50 3.57 4.96
CA PHE A 118 -20.15 2.92 6.23
C PHE A 118 -19.51 1.55 6.03
N GLY A 119 -19.92 0.83 4.98
CA GLY A 119 -19.33 -0.47 4.65
C GLY A 119 -17.86 -0.41 4.24
N GLY A 120 -17.35 0.74 3.81
CA GLY A 120 -15.93 0.97 3.51
C GLY A 120 -15.01 0.84 4.73
N TRP A 121 -15.55 0.92 5.96
CA TRP A 121 -14.74 0.79 7.18
C TRP A 121 -14.06 -0.57 7.32
N TRP A 122 -14.68 -1.67 6.88
CA TRP A 122 -14.08 -3.00 7.02
C TRP A 122 -12.81 -3.18 6.16
N PRO A 123 -12.82 -2.86 4.85
CA PRO A 123 -11.61 -2.83 4.05
C PRO A 123 -10.52 -1.89 4.60
N THR A 124 -10.90 -0.68 5.03
CA THR A 124 -9.97 0.29 5.60
C THR A 124 -9.34 -0.21 6.90
N PHE A 125 -10.13 -0.80 7.79
CA PHE A 125 -9.64 -1.41 9.03
C PHE A 125 -8.64 -2.53 8.74
N ASN A 126 -8.96 -3.41 7.80
CA ASN A 126 -8.04 -4.46 7.36
C ASN A 126 -6.71 -3.86 6.91
N ARG A 127 -6.74 -2.88 6.01
CA ARG A 127 -5.52 -2.24 5.50
C ARG A 127 -4.72 -1.51 6.60
N ALA A 128 -5.40 -0.88 7.55
CA ALA A 128 -4.77 -0.23 8.70
C ALA A 128 -3.97 -1.24 9.54
N VAL A 129 -4.58 -2.39 9.86
CA VAL A 129 -3.93 -3.48 10.62
C VAL A 129 -2.65 -3.92 9.91
N MET A 130 -2.66 -4.04 8.58
CA MET A 130 -1.45 -4.41 7.86
C MET A 130 -0.37 -3.37 7.87
N ALA A 131 -0.75 -2.11 7.66
CA ALA A 131 0.20 -1.01 7.75
C ALA A 131 0.91 -1.05 9.12
N THR A 132 0.17 -1.33 10.19
CA THR A 132 0.69 -1.45 11.55
C THR A 132 1.58 -2.67 11.75
N VAL A 133 1.23 -3.82 11.18
CA VAL A 133 2.10 -5.01 11.26
C VAL A 133 3.40 -4.78 10.50
N TRP A 134 3.34 -4.25 9.29
CA TRP A 134 4.53 -3.92 8.50
C TRP A 134 5.39 -2.84 9.15
N ASN A 135 4.78 -1.86 9.82
CA ASN A 135 5.51 -0.89 10.62
C ASN A 135 6.25 -1.58 11.79
N GLY A 136 5.63 -2.57 12.44
CA GLY A 136 6.28 -3.39 13.46
C GLY A 136 7.45 -4.21 12.92
N VAL A 137 7.26 -4.86 11.76
CA VAL A 137 8.28 -5.64 11.05
C VAL A 137 9.50 -4.77 10.70
N ASN A 138 9.28 -3.56 10.17
CA ASN A 138 10.37 -2.63 9.89
C ASN A 138 11.03 -2.11 11.18
N GLY A 139 10.25 -1.95 12.26
CA GLY A 139 10.76 -1.61 13.60
C GLY A 139 11.75 -2.66 14.12
N VAL A 140 11.43 -3.94 13.99
CA VAL A 140 12.32 -5.06 14.38
C VAL A 140 13.61 -5.03 13.55
N GLN A 141 13.51 -4.83 12.24
CA GLN A 141 14.67 -4.75 11.35
C GLN A 141 15.58 -3.58 11.71
N GLY A 142 15.02 -2.39 11.87
CA GLY A 142 15.81 -1.24 12.31
C GLY A 142 16.41 -1.46 13.70
N GLY A 143 15.70 -2.16 14.59
CA GLY A 143 16.22 -2.61 15.88
C GLY A 143 17.43 -3.53 15.76
N GLN A 144 17.39 -4.51 14.84
CA GLN A 144 18.53 -5.38 14.53
C GLN A 144 19.71 -4.60 13.95
N CYS A 145 19.47 -3.58 13.12
CA CYS A 145 20.53 -2.68 12.65
C CYS A 145 21.16 -1.93 13.82
N VAL A 146 20.35 -1.37 14.73
CA VAL A 146 20.86 -0.67 15.91
C VAL A 146 21.61 -1.61 16.84
N TYR A 147 21.12 -2.83 17.03
CA TYR A 147 21.82 -3.85 17.78
C TYR A 147 23.19 -4.18 17.17
N ALA A 148 23.27 -4.40 15.85
CA ALA A 148 24.55 -4.66 15.18
C ALA A 148 25.55 -3.50 15.35
N MET A 149 25.07 -2.25 15.28
CA MET A 149 25.88 -1.05 15.59
C MET A 149 26.36 -1.04 17.05
N LEU A 150 25.46 -1.34 17.99
CA LEU A 150 25.80 -1.38 19.41
C LEU A 150 26.77 -2.51 19.72
N HIS A 151 26.59 -3.68 19.12
CA HIS A 151 27.49 -4.80 19.26
C HIS A 151 28.87 -4.42 18.71
N ALA A 152 28.95 -3.72 17.58
CA ALA A 152 30.22 -3.23 17.05
C ALA A 152 30.95 -2.27 18.00
N ILE A 153 30.24 -1.47 18.80
CA ILE A 153 30.86 -0.55 19.77
C ILE A 153 31.15 -1.24 21.11
N PHE A 154 30.17 -1.98 21.62
CA PHE A 154 30.13 -2.56 22.96
C PHE A 154 29.94 -4.09 22.87
N PRO A 155 31.01 -4.90 22.97
CA PRO A 155 30.90 -6.36 22.86
C PRO A 155 29.99 -6.98 23.94
N GLY A 156 29.90 -6.34 25.11
CA GLY A 156 29.08 -6.84 26.24
C GLY A 156 27.57 -6.87 25.97
N ILE A 157 27.08 -6.26 24.90
CA ILE A 157 25.64 -6.35 24.56
C ILE A 157 25.24 -7.75 24.11
N ALA A 158 26.16 -8.50 23.48
CA ALA A 158 25.93 -9.86 22.99
C ALA A 158 25.94 -10.91 24.12
N THR A 159 26.48 -10.56 25.30
CA THR A 159 26.55 -11.46 26.47
C THR A 159 25.43 -11.21 27.48
N LEU A 160 24.48 -10.32 27.18
CA LEU A 160 23.35 -10.05 28.06
C LEU A 160 22.47 -11.29 28.26
N PRO A 161 22.04 -11.60 29.49
CA PRO A 161 21.10 -12.68 29.74
C PRO A 161 19.80 -12.46 28.97
N ASN A 162 19.45 -13.41 28.10
CA ASN A 162 18.26 -13.31 27.29
C ASN A 162 16.99 -13.55 28.12
N ILE A 163 16.20 -12.50 28.30
CA ILE A 163 14.88 -12.55 28.95
C ILE A 163 13.71 -12.60 27.94
N MET A 164 13.99 -12.58 26.63
CA MET A 164 12.96 -12.65 25.60
C MET A 164 12.33 -14.05 25.55
N GLY A 165 11.03 -14.11 25.22
CA GLY A 165 10.31 -15.37 25.11
C GLY A 165 10.83 -16.28 23.98
N LYS A 166 10.59 -17.58 24.11
CA LYS A 166 10.95 -18.58 23.09
C LYS A 166 10.30 -18.22 21.74
N GLY A 167 11.10 -18.25 20.67
CA GLY A 167 10.64 -17.94 19.31
C GLY A 167 10.71 -16.46 18.90
N SER A 168 11.24 -15.58 19.77
CA SER A 168 11.55 -14.19 19.41
C SER A 168 12.73 -14.12 18.43
N ALA A 169 12.63 -13.26 17.42
CA ALA A 169 13.74 -12.89 16.53
C ALA A 169 14.78 -11.98 17.21
N LEU A 170 14.44 -11.42 18.36
CA LEU A 170 15.28 -10.55 19.16
C LEU A 170 15.62 -11.23 20.49
N ASP A 171 16.89 -11.15 20.89
CA ASP A 171 17.30 -11.35 22.28
C ASP A 171 17.22 -10.02 23.05
N SER A 172 17.69 -10.01 24.30
CA SER A 172 17.67 -8.80 25.14
C SER A 172 18.50 -7.66 24.56
N GLY A 173 19.64 -7.93 23.92
CA GLY A 173 20.43 -6.92 23.23
C GLY A 173 19.70 -6.35 22.02
N GLY A 174 19.11 -7.23 21.21
CA GLY A 174 18.26 -6.90 20.07
C GLY A 174 17.05 -6.04 20.46
N PHE A 175 16.44 -6.32 21.63
CA PHE A 175 15.32 -5.53 22.14
C PHE A 175 15.74 -4.13 22.56
N ILE A 176 16.95 -3.94 23.13
CA ILE A 176 17.51 -2.61 23.38
C ILE A 176 17.67 -1.85 22.06
N GLY A 177 18.21 -2.49 21.04
CA GLY A 177 18.30 -1.93 19.68
C GLY A 177 16.93 -1.51 19.13
N TYR A 178 15.92 -2.35 19.30
CA TYR A 178 14.53 -2.07 18.93
C TYR A 178 13.97 -0.83 19.65
N VAL A 179 14.15 -0.72 20.97
CA VAL A 179 13.67 0.44 21.75
C VAL A 179 14.32 1.73 21.28
N ILE A 180 15.63 1.72 21.03
CA ILE A 180 16.34 2.90 20.52
C ILE A 180 15.81 3.28 19.14
N PHE A 181 15.66 2.30 18.24
CA PHE A 181 15.11 2.54 16.90
C PHE A 181 13.67 3.07 16.94
N TYR A 182 12.84 2.52 17.82
CA TYR A 182 11.47 2.96 18.06
C TYR A 182 11.41 4.44 18.46
N LEU A 183 12.29 4.87 19.38
CA LEU A 183 12.39 6.27 19.80
C LEU A 183 12.81 7.17 18.64
N VAL A 184 13.77 6.72 17.82
CA VAL A 184 14.18 7.44 16.61
C VAL A 184 13.00 7.63 15.67
N ILE A 185 12.23 6.56 15.35
CA ILE A 185 11.02 6.69 14.52
C ILE A 185 10.07 7.73 15.12
N CYS A 186 9.76 7.64 16.42
CA CYS A 186 8.83 8.56 17.08
C CYS A 186 9.23 10.03 16.94
N VAL A 187 10.53 10.34 16.95
CA VAL A 187 11.06 11.68 16.68
C VAL A 187 10.86 12.05 15.21
N PHE A 188 11.17 11.14 14.28
CA PHE A 188 10.98 11.38 12.84
C PHE A 188 9.50 11.58 12.44
N LEU A 189 8.54 11.00 13.17
CA LEU A 189 7.11 11.25 12.94
C LEU A 189 6.70 12.72 13.17
N THR A 190 7.50 13.52 13.88
CA THR A 190 7.25 14.96 14.06
C THR A 190 7.57 15.79 12.80
N VAL A 191 8.36 15.24 11.87
CA VAL A 191 8.79 15.93 10.65
C VAL A 191 7.61 16.07 9.69
N PRO A 192 7.33 17.29 9.17
CA PRO A 192 6.26 17.47 8.19
C PRO A 192 6.49 16.68 6.89
N ILE A 193 5.46 15.98 6.43
CA ILE A 193 5.44 15.15 5.20
C ILE A 193 6.01 15.88 3.96
N PRO A 194 5.73 17.18 3.70
CA PRO A 194 6.27 17.85 2.51
C PRO A 194 7.80 17.98 2.47
N LYS A 195 8.46 18.11 3.63
CA LYS A 195 9.93 18.26 3.73
C LYS A 195 10.69 16.95 3.51
N MET A 196 9.95 15.86 3.40
CA MET A 196 10.44 14.51 3.51
C MET A 196 10.89 13.98 2.12
N ARG A 197 10.50 14.66 1.01
CA ARG A 197 10.79 14.27 -0.38
C ARG A 197 12.29 14.16 -0.70
N ILE A 198 13.11 15.11 -0.24
CA ILE A 198 14.57 15.06 -0.45
C ILE A 198 15.21 13.90 0.32
N LEU A 199 14.65 13.56 1.48
CA LEU A 199 15.15 12.48 2.33
C LEU A 199 14.95 11.11 1.68
N ILE A 200 13.95 10.94 0.82
CA ILE A 200 13.70 9.72 0.03
C ILE A 200 14.82 9.48 -1.00
N TYR A 201 15.29 10.55 -1.68
CA TYR A 201 16.40 10.41 -2.62
C TYR A 201 17.70 10.05 -1.91
N ILE A 202 17.94 10.66 -0.74
CA ILE A 202 19.08 10.31 0.12
C ILE A 202 18.95 8.85 0.60
N LYS A 203 17.76 8.41 1.03
CA LYS A 203 17.47 7.01 1.42
C LYS A 203 17.91 6.05 0.34
N LEU A 204 17.54 6.31 -0.92
CA LEU A 204 17.89 5.43 -2.04
C LEU A 204 19.41 5.32 -2.23
N VAL A 205 20.13 6.45 -2.21
CA VAL A 205 21.59 6.45 -2.36
C VAL A 205 22.28 5.71 -1.20
N VAL A 206 21.86 6.00 0.03
CA VAL A 206 22.39 5.36 1.25
C VAL A 206 22.14 3.85 1.23
N TYR A 207 20.94 3.43 0.82
CA TYR A 207 20.62 2.02 0.71
C TYR A 207 21.46 1.33 -0.39
N LEU A 208 21.58 1.92 -1.58
CA LEU A 208 22.39 1.35 -2.65
C LEU A 208 23.85 1.19 -2.22
N ALA A 209 24.40 2.18 -1.52
CA ALA A 209 25.74 2.09 -0.94
C ALA A 209 25.85 0.92 0.05
N SER A 210 24.87 0.74 0.94
CA SER A 210 24.86 -0.39 1.89
C SER A 210 24.72 -1.75 1.22
N ALA A 211 23.85 -1.86 0.21
CA ALA A 211 23.62 -3.08 -0.54
C ALA A 211 24.87 -3.52 -1.30
N VAL A 212 25.52 -2.57 -2.00
CA VAL A 212 26.77 -2.81 -2.74
C VAL A 212 27.91 -3.14 -1.78
N ALA A 213 28.04 -2.40 -0.67
CA ALA A 213 29.09 -2.66 0.32
C ALA A 213 28.94 -4.05 0.95
N MET A 214 27.73 -4.42 1.36
CA MET A 214 27.47 -5.74 1.93
C MET A 214 27.67 -6.85 0.89
N LEU A 215 27.20 -6.67 -0.34
CA LEU A 215 27.40 -7.63 -1.42
C LEU A 215 28.89 -7.84 -1.70
N ALA A 216 29.64 -6.76 -1.90
CA ALA A 216 31.08 -6.83 -2.18
C ALA A 216 31.81 -7.54 -1.03
N TRP A 217 31.49 -7.20 0.22
CA TRP A 217 32.13 -7.84 1.38
C TRP A 217 31.79 -9.33 1.47
N CYS A 218 30.53 -9.70 1.32
CA CYS A 218 30.09 -11.10 1.35
C CYS A 218 30.73 -11.93 0.22
N LEU A 219 30.84 -11.36 -0.99
CA LEU A 219 31.52 -11.98 -2.12
C LEU A 219 33.01 -12.18 -1.85
N THR A 220 33.69 -11.21 -1.23
CA THR A 220 35.10 -11.38 -0.87
C THR A 220 35.32 -12.47 0.18
N LEU A 221 34.44 -12.56 1.20
CA LEU A 221 34.49 -13.62 2.21
C LEU A 221 34.22 -15.01 1.63
N ALA A 222 33.32 -15.09 0.65
CA ALA A 222 32.96 -16.33 -0.05
C ALA A 222 33.96 -16.74 -1.16
N GLY A 223 34.93 -15.89 -1.51
CA GLY A 223 35.84 -16.14 -2.63
C GLY A 223 35.19 -16.01 -4.02
N GLY A 224 34.10 -15.27 -4.14
CA GLY A 224 33.34 -15.04 -5.38
C GLY A 224 31.83 -15.18 -5.19
N ALA A 225 31.08 -15.24 -6.31
CA ALA A 225 29.63 -15.45 -6.29
C ALA A 225 29.21 -16.82 -5.70
N GLY A 226 30.17 -17.72 -5.50
CA GLY A 226 29.97 -19.02 -4.89
C GLY A 226 29.26 -20.02 -5.83
N PRO A 227 29.25 -21.31 -5.46
CA PRO A 227 28.60 -22.35 -6.26
C PRO A 227 27.08 -22.20 -6.29
N VAL A 228 26.47 -21.45 -5.36
CA VAL A 228 25.00 -21.35 -5.21
C VAL A 228 24.33 -20.70 -6.41
N VAL A 229 24.97 -19.72 -7.07
CA VAL A 229 24.46 -19.13 -8.32
C VAL A 229 24.36 -20.19 -9.43
N SER A 230 25.15 -21.26 -9.35
CA SER A 230 25.20 -22.37 -10.31
C SER A 230 24.62 -23.67 -9.74
N GLN A 231 24.08 -23.66 -8.52
CA GLN A 231 23.57 -24.88 -7.89
C GLN A 231 22.29 -25.35 -8.60
N PRO A 232 22.23 -26.61 -9.03
CA PRO A 232 21.01 -27.16 -9.60
C PRO A 232 19.94 -27.34 -8.52
N SER A 233 18.68 -27.32 -8.94
CA SER A 233 17.55 -27.55 -8.03
C SER A 233 17.60 -28.99 -7.50
N LYS A 234 17.37 -29.14 -6.20
CA LYS A 234 17.29 -30.43 -5.50
C LYS A 234 15.92 -31.12 -5.68
N VAL A 235 14.92 -30.36 -6.11
CA VAL A 235 13.54 -30.83 -6.34
C VAL A 235 13.25 -31.00 -7.83
N HIS A 236 12.51 -32.06 -8.18
CA HIS A 236 12.23 -32.43 -9.58
C HIS A 236 10.75 -32.80 -9.80
N GLY A 237 10.35 -32.92 -11.07
CA GLY A 237 9.03 -33.39 -11.48
C GLY A 237 7.87 -32.52 -11.01
N LYS A 238 6.76 -33.16 -10.60
CA LYS A 238 5.50 -32.47 -10.22
C LYS A 238 5.67 -31.58 -8.99
N GLU A 239 6.54 -31.96 -8.06
CA GLU A 239 6.79 -31.18 -6.85
C GLU A 239 7.42 -29.83 -7.19
N LYS A 240 8.45 -29.84 -8.05
CA LYS A 240 9.07 -28.63 -8.58
C LYS A 240 8.06 -27.69 -9.24
N ALA A 241 7.18 -28.22 -10.09
CA ALA A 241 6.16 -27.42 -10.77
C ALA A 241 5.22 -26.71 -9.77
N TRP A 242 4.76 -27.41 -8.74
CA TRP A 242 3.90 -26.81 -7.70
C TRP A 242 4.65 -25.80 -6.83
N LEU A 243 5.94 -25.99 -6.57
CA LEU A 243 6.77 -25.01 -5.87
C LEU A 243 6.95 -23.73 -6.71
N MET A 244 7.17 -23.85 -8.01
CA MET A 244 7.24 -22.69 -8.91
C MET A 244 5.94 -21.89 -8.91
N VAL A 245 4.78 -22.58 -8.99
CA VAL A 245 3.46 -21.93 -8.87
C VAL A 245 3.30 -21.22 -7.53
N ARG A 246 3.69 -21.88 -6.44
CA ARG A 246 3.66 -21.29 -5.08
C ARG A 246 4.47 -20.02 -5.02
N PHE A 247 5.71 -20.01 -5.50
CA PHE A 247 6.58 -18.84 -5.41
C PHE A 247 6.18 -17.70 -6.34
N LEU A 248 5.61 -18.01 -7.51
CA LEU A 248 5.06 -16.98 -8.40
C LEU A 248 3.94 -16.22 -7.71
N PHE A 249 2.95 -16.92 -7.17
CA PHE A 249 1.83 -16.27 -6.51
C PHE A 249 2.15 -15.74 -5.12
N LEU A 250 3.13 -16.32 -4.42
CA LEU A 250 3.65 -15.74 -3.18
C LEU A 250 4.34 -14.39 -3.45
N ALA A 251 5.09 -14.25 -4.54
CA ALA A 251 5.70 -12.99 -4.94
C ALA A 251 4.66 -11.94 -5.36
N ALA A 252 3.59 -12.35 -6.04
CA ALA A 252 2.45 -11.46 -6.29
C ALA A 252 1.77 -11.05 -4.96
N GLY A 253 1.56 -12.02 -4.08
CA GLY A 253 0.88 -11.87 -2.80
C GLY A 253 1.63 -11.05 -1.75
N SER A 254 2.96 -11.11 -1.72
CA SER A 254 3.78 -10.30 -0.80
C SER A 254 3.55 -8.80 -0.99
N CYS A 255 3.15 -8.41 -2.19
CA CYS A 255 2.88 -7.01 -2.56
C CYS A 255 1.37 -6.71 -2.66
N ALA A 256 0.51 -7.63 -2.20
CA ALA A 256 -0.95 -7.45 -2.13
C ALA A 256 -1.36 -6.17 -1.41
N THR A 257 -0.61 -5.82 -0.35
CA THR A 257 -0.85 -4.61 0.44
C THR A 257 -0.77 -3.36 -0.45
N PHE A 258 0.29 -3.22 -1.25
CA PHE A 258 0.44 -2.13 -2.22
C PHE A 258 -0.65 -2.14 -3.29
N ALA A 259 -0.98 -3.32 -3.85
CA ALA A 259 -2.03 -3.43 -4.87
C ALA A 259 -3.40 -2.99 -4.35
N SER A 260 -3.75 -3.38 -3.13
CA SER A 260 -5.03 -3.02 -2.52
C SER A 260 -5.16 -1.52 -2.30
N ASN A 261 -4.12 -0.85 -1.78
CA ASN A 261 -4.14 0.57 -1.49
C ASN A 261 -3.44 1.45 -2.53
N ALA A 262 -3.34 0.98 -3.78
CA ALA A 262 -2.66 1.67 -4.87
C ALA A 262 -3.11 3.13 -5.02
N SER A 263 -4.39 3.43 -4.73
CA SER A 263 -4.95 4.78 -4.75
C SER A 263 -4.21 5.78 -3.84
N ASP A 264 -3.66 5.35 -2.69
CA ASP A 264 -2.94 6.24 -1.77
C ASP A 264 -1.65 6.80 -2.36
N PHE A 265 -0.99 6.01 -3.21
CA PHE A 265 0.22 6.42 -3.91
C PHE A 265 -0.13 7.13 -5.22
N GLN A 266 -1.12 6.63 -5.94
CA GLN A 266 -1.47 7.14 -7.27
C GLN A 266 -2.19 8.50 -7.23
N ARG A 267 -2.81 8.88 -6.10
CA ARG A 267 -3.44 10.20 -5.93
C ARG A 267 -2.50 11.40 -6.10
N TYR A 268 -1.19 11.18 -5.98
CA TYR A 268 -0.17 12.22 -6.19
C TYR A 268 0.18 12.43 -7.66
N ALA A 269 -0.35 11.63 -8.59
CA ALA A 269 -0.05 11.72 -10.02
C ALA A 269 -0.45 13.08 -10.58
N LYS A 270 0.39 13.64 -11.47
CA LYS A 270 0.06 14.84 -12.23
C LYS A 270 -0.91 14.54 -13.38
N LYS A 271 -0.75 13.38 -14.02
CA LYS A 271 -1.67 12.84 -15.03
C LYS A 271 -2.05 11.40 -14.69
N PRO A 272 -3.29 10.96 -14.98
CA PRO A 272 -3.70 9.58 -14.68
C PRO A 272 -2.81 8.49 -15.29
N ASN A 273 -2.21 8.75 -16.45
CA ASN A 273 -1.34 7.79 -17.15
C ASN A 273 0.12 7.84 -16.66
N ASP A 274 0.49 8.78 -15.78
CA ASP A 274 1.86 8.89 -15.29
C ASP A 274 2.25 7.71 -14.37
N VAL A 275 1.26 6.99 -13.85
CA VAL A 275 1.48 5.86 -12.95
C VAL A 275 1.93 4.60 -13.70
N ILE A 276 1.58 4.46 -15.00
CA ILE A 276 1.64 3.18 -15.72
C ILE A 276 3.07 2.67 -15.86
N LEU A 277 3.96 3.44 -16.50
CA LEU A 277 5.33 2.99 -16.79
C LEU A 277 6.13 2.72 -15.51
N GLY A 278 6.02 3.61 -14.53
CA GLY A 278 6.68 3.46 -13.24
C GLY A 278 6.26 2.19 -12.52
N ASN A 279 4.98 1.85 -12.54
CA ASN A 279 4.46 0.66 -11.86
C ASN A 279 4.67 -0.64 -12.65
N ILE A 280 4.46 -0.66 -13.97
CA ILE A 280 4.58 -1.90 -14.76
C ILE A 280 6.05 -2.31 -14.96
N VAL A 281 6.94 -1.33 -15.12
CA VAL A 281 8.36 -1.60 -15.40
C VAL A 281 9.24 -1.29 -14.19
N GLY A 282 9.05 -0.13 -13.56
CA GLY A 282 9.89 0.31 -12.45
C GLY A 282 9.79 -0.59 -11.22
N PHE A 283 8.59 -1.01 -10.84
CA PHE A 283 8.39 -1.89 -9.68
C PHE A 283 9.05 -3.27 -9.85
N PRO A 284 8.74 -4.09 -10.89
CA PRO A 284 9.38 -5.40 -11.03
C PRO A 284 10.90 -5.32 -11.19
N LEU A 285 11.41 -4.29 -11.86
CA LEU A 285 12.86 -4.10 -12.03
C LEU A 285 13.55 -3.75 -10.72
N ALA A 286 12.92 -2.90 -9.90
CA ALA A 286 13.46 -2.51 -8.62
C ALA A 286 13.49 -3.70 -7.64
N ASP A 287 12.38 -4.44 -7.53
CA ASP A 287 12.33 -5.66 -6.71
C ASP A 287 13.32 -6.72 -7.19
N LEU A 288 13.45 -6.93 -8.51
CA LEU A 288 14.44 -7.85 -9.08
C LEU A 288 15.86 -7.48 -8.66
N THR A 289 16.22 -6.20 -8.74
CA THR A 289 17.56 -5.74 -8.36
C THR A 289 17.85 -6.03 -6.89
N VAL A 290 16.89 -5.72 -6.01
CA VAL A 290 17.04 -5.94 -4.57
C VAL A 290 17.08 -7.44 -4.22
N CYS A 291 16.17 -8.23 -4.77
CA CYS A 291 16.15 -9.68 -4.56
C CYS A 291 17.39 -10.37 -5.11
N LEU A 292 17.93 -9.94 -6.25
CA LEU A 292 19.16 -10.50 -6.79
C LEU A 292 20.31 -10.33 -5.80
N VAL A 293 20.49 -9.12 -5.26
CA VAL A 293 21.52 -8.84 -4.24
C VAL A 293 21.28 -9.66 -2.99
N GLY A 294 20.07 -9.66 -2.44
CA GLY A 294 19.73 -10.41 -1.23
C GLY A 294 19.95 -11.92 -1.38
N ASN A 295 19.62 -12.49 -2.53
CA ASN A 295 19.86 -13.90 -2.85
C ASN A 295 21.36 -14.24 -2.86
N ILE A 296 22.20 -13.41 -3.47
CA ILE A 296 23.65 -13.65 -3.55
C ILE A 296 24.29 -13.53 -2.16
N VAL A 297 23.88 -12.52 -1.39
CA VAL A 297 24.34 -12.33 0.00
C VAL A 297 23.94 -13.53 0.86
N ALA A 298 22.67 -13.93 0.87
CA ALA A 298 22.22 -15.07 1.66
C ALA A 298 22.94 -16.36 1.23
N SER A 299 23.10 -16.58 -0.08
CA SER A 299 23.91 -17.67 -0.64
C SER A 299 25.31 -17.75 -0.05
N SER A 300 26.01 -16.61 0.06
CA SER A 300 27.39 -16.55 0.57
C SER A 300 27.51 -17.06 2.01
N SER A 301 26.44 -16.95 2.82
CA SER A 301 26.44 -17.41 4.20
C SER A 301 26.67 -18.93 4.31
N VAL A 302 26.26 -19.72 3.32
CA VAL A 302 26.52 -21.17 3.31
C VAL A 302 28.02 -21.47 3.27
N ILE A 303 28.79 -20.63 2.57
CA ILE A 303 30.25 -20.80 2.45
C ILE A 303 30.95 -20.24 3.69
N VAL A 304 30.49 -19.08 4.18
CA VAL A 304 31.14 -18.33 5.27
C VAL A 304 30.79 -18.88 6.65
N LEU A 305 29.54 -19.28 6.86
CA LEU A 305 29.00 -19.75 8.15
C LEU A 305 28.72 -21.26 8.18
N GLY A 306 28.69 -21.94 7.02
CA GLY A 306 28.34 -23.36 6.93
C GLY A 306 26.82 -23.64 6.87
N GLU A 307 25.98 -22.62 7.03
CA GLU A 307 24.52 -22.71 6.95
C GLU A 307 23.91 -21.49 6.26
N LEU A 308 22.68 -21.65 5.74
CA LEU A 308 21.97 -20.57 5.06
C LEU A 308 21.36 -19.61 6.09
N GLU A 309 21.92 -18.42 6.21
CA GLU A 309 21.33 -17.30 6.95
C GLU A 309 20.49 -16.44 5.99
N TRP A 310 19.18 -16.43 6.23
CA TRP A 310 18.22 -15.72 5.38
C TRP A 310 18.10 -14.24 5.74
N ASN A 311 18.46 -13.86 6.98
CA ASN A 311 18.42 -12.49 7.46
C ASN A 311 19.79 -11.82 7.34
N PRO A 312 19.98 -10.82 6.45
CA PRO A 312 21.27 -10.15 6.29
C PRO A 312 21.75 -9.45 7.57
N LEU A 313 20.85 -8.97 8.44
CA LEU A 313 21.27 -8.30 9.67
C LEU A 313 21.85 -9.29 10.68
N THR A 314 21.24 -10.48 10.78
CA THR A 314 21.80 -11.60 11.55
C THR A 314 23.11 -12.08 10.93
N TYR A 315 23.21 -12.09 9.60
CA TYR A 315 24.44 -12.46 8.93
C TYR A 315 25.60 -11.50 9.24
N LEU A 316 25.36 -10.18 9.20
CA LEU A 316 26.35 -9.16 9.59
C LEU A 316 26.82 -9.38 11.03
N ASP A 317 25.89 -9.58 11.95
CA ASP A 317 26.20 -9.80 13.36
C ASP A 317 27.02 -11.08 13.58
N ARG A 318 26.72 -12.16 12.86
CA ARG A 318 27.48 -13.42 12.91
C ARG A 318 28.88 -13.29 12.32
N ILE A 319 29.07 -12.56 11.21
CA ILE A 319 30.40 -12.28 10.65
C ILE A 319 31.27 -11.58 11.71
N GLN A 320 30.70 -10.59 12.40
CA GLN A 320 31.38 -9.90 13.48
C GLN A 320 31.65 -10.80 14.68
N SER A 321 30.67 -11.60 15.11
CA SER A 321 30.80 -12.49 16.27
C SER A 321 31.85 -13.57 16.07
N ASN A 322 31.91 -14.16 14.87
CA ASN A 322 32.88 -15.19 14.53
C ASN A 322 34.31 -14.63 14.40
N ASN A 323 34.45 -13.37 14.00
CA ASN A 323 35.75 -12.73 13.84
C ASN A 323 35.70 -11.26 14.26
N TYR A 324 35.87 -11.01 15.56
CA TYR A 324 35.64 -9.71 16.19
C TYR A 324 36.83 -8.74 16.02
N THR A 325 37.23 -8.45 14.78
CA THR A 325 38.33 -7.53 14.45
C THR A 325 37.87 -6.08 14.34
N PRO A 326 38.77 -5.08 14.51
CA PRO A 326 38.44 -3.67 14.27
C PRO A 326 37.86 -3.41 12.87
N GLY A 327 38.36 -4.10 11.84
CA GLY A 327 37.85 -3.99 10.47
C GLY A 327 36.41 -4.49 10.32
N ASN A 328 36.10 -5.66 10.89
CA ASN A 328 34.74 -6.21 10.84
C ASN A 328 33.76 -5.33 11.63
N ARG A 329 34.16 -4.85 12.80
CA ARG A 329 33.34 -3.92 13.61
C ARG A 329 33.01 -2.64 12.85
N ALA A 330 34.00 -2.03 12.20
CA ALA A 330 33.78 -0.83 11.40
C ALA A 330 32.85 -1.13 10.21
N GLY A 331 33.08 -2.22 9.47
CA GLY A 331 32.25 -2.63 8.35
C GLY A 331 30.79 -2.87 8.75
N VAL A 332 30.55 -3.64 9.82
CA VAL A 332 29.21 -3.87 10.37
C VAL A 332 28.56 -2.57 10.82
N PHE A 333 29.28 -1.71 11.55
CA PHE A 333 28.73 -0.44 12.03
C PHE A 333 28.23 0.44 10.88
N PHE A 334 29.05 0.66 9.83
CA PHE A 334 28.66 1.52 8.71
C PHE A 334 27.53 0.91 7.88
N ILE A 335 27.57 -0.40 7.59
CA ILE A 335 26.50 -1.06 6.84
C ILE A 335 25.19 -1.03 7.62
N ALA A 336 25.23 -1.38 8.91
CA ALA A 336 24.06 -1.36 9.78
C ALA A 336 23.50 0.06 9.97
N PHE A 337 24.35 1.08 10.06
CA PHE A 337 23.92 2.48 10.09
C PHE A 337 23.15 2.88 8.83
N MET A 338 23.67 2.52 7.65
CA MET A 338 23.00 2.83 6.39
C MET A 338 21.67 2.05 6.23
N PHE A 339 21.61 0.79 6.67
CA PHE A 339 20.34 0.05 6.71
C PHE A 339 19.36 0.62 7.74
N ALA A 340 19.82 1.03 8.92
CA ALA A 340 18.98 1.69 9.92
C ALA A 340 18.37 2.98 9.35
N TYR A 341 19.19 3.80 8.67
CA TYR A 341 18.70 5.00 7.99
C TYR A 341 17.61 4.65 6.98
N SER A 342 17.83 3.66 6.11
CA SER A 342 16.80 3.23 5.16
C SER A 342 15.52 2.71 5.84
N ALA A 343 15.66 1.94 6.92
CA ALA A 343 14.54 1.38 7.66
C ALA A 343 13.66 2.46 8.31
N VAL A 344 14.24 3.57 8.80
CA VAL A 344 13.45 4.71 9.35
C VAL A 344 12.49 5.24 8.29
N PHE A 345 13.01 5.54 7.11
CA PHE A 345 12.17 6.11 6.04
C PHE A 345 11.14 5.11 5.53
N SER A 346 11.50 3.84 5.39
CA SER A 346 10.54 2.79 4.99
C SER A 346 9.39 2.69 6.00
N SER A 347 9.70 2.69 7.31
CA SER A 347 8.69 2.67 8.37
C SER A 347 7.74 3.87 8.32
N VAL A 348 8.30 5.08 8.16
CA VAL A 348 7.49 6.30 8.16
C VAL A 348 6.65 6.42 6.89
N PHE A 349 7.25 6.27 5.71
CA PHE A 349 6.58 6.55 4.43
C PHE A 349 5.65 5.45 3.95
N GLU A 350 6.08 4.20 4.06
CA GLU A 350 5.33 3.08 3.45
C GLU A 350 4.27 2.56 4.40
N ASN A 351 4.45 2.73 5.71
CA ASN A 351 3.59 2.13 6.72
C ASN A 351 2.92 3.14 7.65
N SER A 352 3.67 4.06 8.27
CA SER A 352 3.07 5.02 9.22
C SER A 352 2.12 6.01 8.55
N ILE A 353 2.51 6.61 7.41
CA ILE A 353 1.64 7.57 6.70
C ILE A 353 0.37 6.87 6.16
N PRO A 354 0.44 5.72 5.46
CA PRO A 354 -0.77 5.01 5.04
C PRO A 354 -1.64 4.57 6.22
N ALA A 355 -1.05 4.04 7.31
CA ALA A 355 -1.80 3.75 8.53
C ALA A 355 -2.50 5.00 9.08
N GLY A 356 -1.82 6.14 9.08
CA GLY A 356 -2.37 7.42 9.50
C GLY A 356 -3.58 7.84 8.66
N ASN A 357 -3.50 7.69 7.34
CA ASN A 357 -4.63 7.93 6.44
C ASN A 357 -5.81 6.98 6.74
N ASP A 358 -5.54 5.69 6.92
CA ASP A 358 -6.58 4.70 7.19
C ASP A 358 -7.26 4.96 8.53
N TYR A 359 -6.50 5.22 9.61
CA TYR A 359 -7.06 5.55 10.92
C TYR A 359 -7.85 6.86 10.91
N ALA A 360 -7.35 7.87 10.20
CA ALA A 360 -8.09 9.12 10.01
C ALA A 360 -9.38 8.89 9.21
N ALA A 361 -9.40 7.98 8.24
CA ALA A 361 -10.62 7.68 7.49
C ALA A 361 -11.63 6.82 8.27
N LEU A 362 -11.18 6.01 9.23
CA LEU A 362 -12.03 5.20 10.12
C LEU A 362 -12.71 6.06 11.20
N MET A 363 -11.99 7.04 11.74
CA MET A 363 -12.49 7.92 12.80
C MET A 363 -12.15 9.39 12.52
N PRO A 364 -12.69 9.99 11.42
CA PRO A 364 -12.30 11.32 10.95
C PRO A 364 -12.55 12.44 11.96
N LYS A 365 -13.55 12.28 12.84
CA LYS A 365 -13.83 13.21 13.92
C LYS A 365 -12.73 13.28 15.00
N TYR A 366 -12.00 12.19 15.22
CA TYR A 366 -11.12 12.04 16.39
C TYR A 366 -9.64 11.93 16.02
N ILE A 367 -9.34 11.43 14.81
CA ILE A 367 -7.99 11.09 14.40
C ILE A 367 -7.59 11.92 13.19
N SER A 368 -6.55 12.74 13.36
CA SER A 368 -5.79 13.30 12.23
C SER A 368 -4.77 12.30 11.72
N ILE A 369 -4.24 12.50 10.51
CA ILE A 369 -3.18 11.64 9.96
C ILE A 369 -1.99 11.53 10.92
N LYS A 370 -1.57 12.64 11.55
CA LYS A 370 -0.45 12.64 12.50
C LYS A 370 -0.74 11.81 13.76
N THR A 371 -1.93 11.95 14.33
CA THR A 371 -2.35 11.15 15.47
C THR A 371 -2.43 9.67 15.10
N GLY A 372 -2.91 9.36 13.90
CA GLY A 372 -2.94 8.01 13.35
C GLY A 372 -1.54 7.41 13.18
N MET A 373 -0.53 8.19 12.77
CA MET A 373 0.87 7.74 12.70
C MET A 373 1.41 7.31 14.07
N TYR A 374 1.16 8.08 15.13
CA TYR A 374 1.57 7.71 16.49
C TYR A 374 0.79 6.50 17.03
N LEU A 375 -0.51 6.43 16.72
CA LEU A 375 -1.33 5.27 17.09
C LEU A 375 -0.81 3.99 16.42
N CYS A 376 -0.46 4.07 15.14
CA CYS A 376 0.20 2.98 14.42
C CYS A 376 1.45 2.52 15.17
N GLN A 377 2.32 3.46 15.56
CA GLN A 377 3.57 3.11 16.22
C GLN A 377 3.38 2.43 17.58
N VAL A 378 2.39 2.85 18.37
CA VAL A 378 2.06 2.21 19.66
C VAL A 378 1.49 0.81 19.43
N ILE A 379 0.52 0.65 18.53
CA ILE A 379 -0.09 -0.65 18.25
C ILE A 379 0.94 -1.61 17.64
N SER A 380 1.87 -1.12 16.81
CA SER A 380 2.98 -1.91 16.24
C SER A 380 3.87 -2.55 17.31
N VAL A 381 3.99 -1.96 18.51
CA VAL A 381 4.73 -2.59 19.62
C VAL A 381 3.86 -3.66 20.28
N LEU A 382 2.58 -3.36 20.52
CA LEU A 382 1.65 -4.25 21.23
C LEU A 382 1.39 -5.58 20.51
N ILE A 383 1.53 -5.61 19.17
CA ILE A 383 1.44 -6.85 18.39
C ILE A 383 2.66 -7.78 18.55
N ASN A 384 3.71 -7.33 19.24
CA ASN A 384 4.96 -8.08 19.46
C ASN A 384 5.60 -8.59 18.15
N PRO A 385 5.98 -7.70 17.22
CA PRO A 385 6.37 -8.05 15.85
C PRO A 385 7.62 -8.94 15.77
N TRP A 386 8.45 -8.98 16.81
CA TRP A 386 9.64 -9.83 16.87
C TRP A 386 9.32 -11.33 16.84
N TYR A 387 8.10 -11.76 17.19
CA TYR A 387 7.70 -13.16 17.00
C TYR A 387 7.35 -13.50 15.55
N LEU A 388 6.95 -12.51 14.73
CA LEU A 388 6.66 -12.72 13.32
C LEU A 388 7.93 -13.01 12.50
N LEU A 389 9.06 -12.39 12.90
CA LEU A 389 10.36 -12.63 12.28
C LEU A 389 11.14 -13.79 12.93
N GLY A 390 10.54 -14.51 13.88
CA GLY A 390 11.22 -15.60 14.61
C GLY A 390 11.70 -16.73 13.70
N SER A 391 11.04 -16.94 12.55
CA SER A 391 11.52 -17.82 11.48
C SER A 391 10.96 -17.41 10.12
N ALA A 392 11.65 -17.80 9.04
CA ALA A 392 11.17 -17.60 7.67
C ALA A 392 9.79 -18.25 7.42
N SER A 393 9.51 -19.40 8.03
CA SER A 393 8.23 -20.10 7.89
C SER A 393 7.06 -19.31 8.49
N VAL A 394 7.23 -18.78 9.71
CA VAL A 394 6.21 -17.92 10.36
C VAL A 394 5.94 -16.67 9.53
N PHE A 395 6.99 -16.03 9.04
CA PHE A 395 6.87 -14.84 8.20
C PHE A 395 6.12 -15.13 6.89
N ILE A 396 6.48 -16.20 6.17
CA ILE A 396 5.80 -16.61 4.93
C ILE A 396 4.33 -16.97 5.19
N ASN A 397 4.05 -17.71 6.26
CA ASN A 397 2.68 -18.10 6.60
C ASN A 397 1.83 -16.87 6.91
N PHE A 398 2.38 -15.88 7.63
CA PHE A 398 1.70 -14.61 7.89
C PHE A 398 1.35 -13.87 6.59
N LEU A 399 2.33 -13.69 5.69
CA LEU A 399 2.10 -13.05 4.37
C LEU A 399 1.02 -13.78 3.56
N ALA A 400 1.12 -15.11 3.52
CA ALA A 400 0.20 -15.94 2.77
C ALA A 400 -1.23 -15.90 3.34
N SER A 401 -1.37 -15.80 4.66
CA SER A 401 -2.67 -15.74 5.34
C SER A 401 -3.42 -14.46 5.01
N TYR A 402 -2.70 -13.35 5.04
CA TYR A 402 -3.36 -12.05 4.94
C TYR A 402 -3.77 -11.70 3.50
N GLN A 403 -2.99 -12.15 2.51
CA GLN A 403 -3.28 -11.90 1.10
C GLN A 403 -4.69 -12.37 0.68
N VAL A 404 -5.28 -13.34 1.39
CA VAL A 404 -6.63 -13.87 1.17
C VAL A 404 -7.71 -12.78 1.31
N PHE A 405 -7.56 -11.93 2.33
CA PHE A 405 -8.50 -10.84 2.60
C PHE A 405 -8.29 -9.70 1.59
N LEU A 406 -7.03 -9.33 1.32
CA LEU A 406 -6.72 -8.22 0.41
C LEU A 406 -7.05 -8.50 -1.04
N SER A 407 -6.80 -9.72 -1.52
CA SER A 407 -7.13 -10.09 -2.90
C SER A 407 -8.63 -9.98 -3.13
N SER A 408 -9.42 -10.43 -2.16
CA SER A 408 -10.88 -10.37 -2.18
C SER A 408 -11.38 -8.92 -2.19
N ILE A 409 -10.82 -8.03 -1.36
CA ILE A 409 -11.13 -6.59 -1.40
C ILE A 409 -10.77 -5.99 -2.76
N THR A 410 -9.55 -6.25 -3.23
CA THR A 410 -9.02 -5.69 -4.50
C THR A 410 -9.90 -6.09 -5.69
N GLY A 411 -10.36 -7.34 -5.76
CA GLY A 411 -11.27 -7.78 -6.83
C GLY A 411 -12.61 -7.05 -6.82
N VAL A 412 -13.18 -6.74 -5.65
CA VAL A 412 -14.40 -5.92 -5.54
C VAL A 412 -14.16 -4.50 -6.01
N LEU A 413 -13.06 -3.85 -5.58
CA LEU A 413 -12.71 -2.49 -5.98
C LEU A 413 -12.49 -2.38 -7.49
N MET A 414 -11.75 -3.32 -8.08
CA MET A 414 -11.52 -3.37 -9.51
C MET A 414 -12.81 -3.55 -10.30
N CYS A 415 -13.68 -4.48 -9.87
CA CYS A 415 -14.98 -4.67 -10.51
C CYS A 415 -15.83 -3.40 -10.43
N ASN A 416 -15.86 -2.77 -9.25
CA ASN A 416 -16.61 -1.55 -9.04
C ASN A 416 -16.17 -0.44 -9.99
N TYR A 417 -14.87 -0.16 -10.09
CA TYR A 417 -14.39 0.94 -10.93
C TYR A 417 -14.55 0.66 -12.43
N TRP A 418 -14.11 -0.52 -12.90
CA TRP A 418 -13.98 -0.80 -14.32
C TRP A 418 -15.28 -1.27 -14.98
N LEU A 419 -16.11 -2.05 -14.28
CA LEU A 419 -17.32 -2.64 -14.86
C LEU A 419 -18.62 -1.98 -14.40
N ILE A 420 -18.72 -1.67 -13.10
CA ILE A 420 -19.95 -1.11 -12.52
C ILE A 420 -20.00 0.40 -12.75
N ALA A 421 -19.07 1.15 -12.16
CA ALA A 421 -18.98 2.61 -12.27
C ALA A 421 -18.43 3.08 -13.62
N ARG A 422 -17.71 2.23 -14.36
CA ARG A 422 -17.12 2.51 -15.68
C ARG A 422 -16.35 3.82 -15.72
N GLY A 423 -15.51 3.99 -14.70
CA GLY A 423 -14.67 5.16 -14.52
C GLY A 423 -15.35 6.37 -13.88
N TYR A 424 -16.65 6.34 -13.58
CA TYR A 424 -17.38 7.48 -13.02
C TYR A 424 -17.68 7.36 -11.54
N TYR A 425 -17.07 8.23 -10.73
CA TYR A 425 -17.39 8.46 -9.33
C TYR A 425 -17.97 9.86 -9.11
N ARG A 426 -19.14 9.93 -8.48
CA ARG A 426 -19.70 11.16 -7.89
C ARG A 426 -19.02 11.43 -6.55
N ILE A 427 -18.03 12.32 -6.50
CA ILE A 427 -17.13 12.45 -5.34
C ILE A 427 -17.83 12.97 -4.09
N ASP A 428 -18.75 13.94 -4.22
CA ASP A 428 -19.42 14.54 -3.05
C ASP A 428 -20.24 13.51 -2.25
N ASP A 429 -20.84 12.55 -2.94
CA ASP A 429 -21.64 11.48 -2.31
C ASP A 429 -20.78 10.48 -1.49
N LEU A 430 -19.45 10.52 -1.59
CA LEU A 430 -18.54 9.67 -0.81
C LEU A 430 -18.23 10.24 0.59
N PHE A 431 -18.65 11.48 0.86
CA PHE A 431 -18.38 12.20 2.11
C PHE A 431 -19.66 12.52 2.90
N THR A 432 -20.82 12.05 2.46
CA THR A 432 -22.12 12.31 3.10
C THR A 432 -22.86 11.02 3.44
N ALA A 433 -23.66 11.04 4.51
CA ALA A 433 -24.55 9.96 4.94
C ALA A 433 -25.99 10.16 4.44
N ARG A 434 -26.18 11.04 3.45
CA ARG A 434 -27.46 11.26 2.74
C ARG A 434 -28.04 9.94 2.22
N ARG A 435 -29.34 9.73 2.46
CA ARG A 435 -30.06 8.50 2.08
C ARG A 435 -30.26 8.38 0.56
N ASP A 436 -30.30 9.53 -0.11
CA ASP A 436 -30.38 9.73 -1.56
C ASP A 436 -28.99 9.70 -2.24
N GLY A 437 -27.90 9.56 -1.48
CA GLY A 437 -26.56 9.49 -2.03
C GLY A 437 -26.27 8.18 -2.77
N ALA A 438 -25.51 8.26 -3.85
CA ALA A 438 -25.23 7.14 -4.77
C ALA A 438 -24.59 5.91 -4.10
N TYR A 439 -23.87 6.10 -2.98
CA TYR A 439 -23.16 5.06 -2.24
C TYR A 439 -23.79 4.74 -0.87
N TYR A 440 -25.03 5.18 -0.64
CA TYR A 440 -25.75 4.86 0.60
C TYR A 440 -26.22 3.39 0.61
N TYR A 441 -26.56 2.80 -0.53
CA TYR A 441 -26.98 1.40 -0.63
C TYR A 441 -28.02 0.99 0.45
N THR A 442 -27.76 -0.08 1.22
CA THR A 442 -28.62 -0.53 2.31
C THR A 442 -28.10 0.01 3.63
N LYS A 443 -28.61 1.18 4.07
CA LYS A 443 -28.21 1.84 5.33
C LYS A 443 -26.71 2.19 5.43
N GLY A 444 -26.07 2.47 4.31
CA GLY A 444 -24.63 2.75 4.16
C GLY A 444 -23.75 1.53 3.87
N TRP A 445 -24.34 0.35 3.68
CA TRP A 445 -23.64 -0.91 3.43
C TRP A 445 -24.04 -1.52 2.08
N ASN A 446 -23.05 -1.86 1.26
CA ASN A 446 -23.26 -2.63 0.04
C ASN A 446 -23.16 -4.13 0.31
N ILE A 447 -24.28 -4.76 0.64
CA ILE A 447 -24.33 -6.20 0.97
C ILE A 447 -23.73 -7.08 -0.15
N ARG A 448 -23.88 -6.65 -1.42
CA ARG A 448 -23.30 -7.35 -2.59
C ARG A 448 -21.77 -7.45 -2.49
N ALA A 449 -21.11 -6.40 -2.02
CA ALA A 449 -19.65 -6.39 -1.82
C ALA A 449 -19.23 -7.39 -0.74
N TYR A 450 -19.97 -7.47 0.36
CA TYR A 450 -19.72 -8.42 1.44
C TYR A 450 -19.98 -9.87 1.03
N VAL A 451 -21.05 -10.13 0.27
CA VAL A 451 -21.32 -11.47 -0.28
C VAL A 451 -20.16 -11.91 -1.18
N ALA A 452 -19.73 -11.06 -2.11
CA ALA A 452 -18.61 -11.34 -2.99
C ALA A 452 -17.29 -11.57 -2.22
N TYR A 453 -17.03 -10.75 -1.20
CA TYR A 453 -15.87 -10.87 -0.33
C TYR A 453 -15.86 -12.19 0.45
N VAL A 454 -16.98 -12.58 1.08
CA VAL A 454 -17.07 -13.84 1.84
C VAL A 454 -16.94 -15.05 0.92
N LEU A 455 -17.61 -15.05 -0.24
CA LEU A 455 -17.50 -16.14 -1.22
C LEU A 455 -16.06 -16.37 -1.70
N ALA A 456 -15.27 -15.31 -1.83
CA ALA A 456 -13.87 -15.38 -2.22
C ALA A 456 -12.94 -15.89 -1.11
N ILE A 457 -13.27 -15.61 0.16
CA ILE A 457 -12.50 -16.08 1.32
C ILE A 457 -12.73 -17.56 1.60
N CYS A 458 -13.98 -18.02 1.50
CA CYS A 458 -14.38 -19.40 1.82
C CYS A 458 -13.42 -20.49 1.26
N PRO A 459 -13.09 -20.52 -0.04
CA PRO A 459 -12.21 -21.57 -0.59
C PRO A 459 -10.77 -21.46 -0.08
N ASN A 460 -10.30 -20.24 0.21
CA ASN A 460 -8.96 -19.98 0.70
C ASN A 460 -8.81 -20.25 2.20
N PHE A 461 -9.91 -20.17 2.96
CA PHE A 461 -9.89 -20.32 4.40
C PHE A 461 -9.44 -21.72 4.84
N ALA A 462 -9.83 -22.77 4.12
CA ALA A 462 -9.35 -24.13 4.38
C ALA A 462 -7.82 -24.26 4.17
N GLY A 463 -7.30 -23.61 3.13
CA GLY A 463 -5.86 -23.50 2.87
C GLY A 463 -5.11 -22.74 3.97
N PHE A 464 -5.70 -21.64 4.44
CA PHE A 464 -5.20 -20.86 5.57
C PHE A 464 -5.08 -21.70 6.85
N LEU A 465 -6.12 -22.46 7.22
CA LEU A 465 -6.07 -23.38 8.36
C LEU A 465 -4.96 -24.42 8.19
N GLY A 466 -4.75 -24.89 6.95
CA GLY A 466 -3.61 -25.73 6.59
C GLY A 466 -2.26 -25.11 6.91
N SER A 467 -2.06 -23.84 6.56
CA SER A 467 -0.82 -23.11 6.88
C SER A 467 -0.60 -22.86 8.36
N MET A 468 -1.68 -22.90 9.16
CA MET A 468 -1.63 -22.76 10.62
C MET A 468 -1.41 -24.11 11.35
N GLY A 469 -1.18 -25.20 10.61
CA GLY A 469 -0.84 -26.51 11.17
C GLY A 469 -1.99 -27.52 11.22
N VAL A 470 -3.19 -27.17 10.72
CA VAL A 470 -4.28 -28.14 10.60
C VAL A 470 -4.01 -29.07 9.41
N SER A 471 -4.16 -30.38 9.59
CA SER A 471 -3.94 -31.35 8.51
C SER A 471 -4.96 -31.15 7.39
N MET A 472 -4.49 -30.80 6.19
CA MET A 472 -5.32 -30.55 5.02
C MET A 472 -4.96 -31.46 3.85
N PRO A 473 -5.95 -31.94 3.06
CA PRO A 473 -5.71 -32.69 1.84
C PRO A 473 -4.77 -31.94 0.88
N LEU A 474 -3.98 -32.69 0.10
CA LEU A 474 -3.01 -32.10 -0.83
C LEU A 474 -3.66 -31.12 -1.82
N GLY A 475 -4.89 -31.40 -2.26
CA GLY A 475 -5.66 -30.51 -3.13
C GLY A 475 -5.92 -29.14 -2.51
N VAL A 476 -6.31 -29.10 -1.23
CA VAL A 476 -6.58 -27.85 -0.49
C VAL A 476 -5.29 -27.05 -0.29
N ARG A 477 -4.19 -27.73 0.07
CA ARG A 477 -2.87 -27.08 0.21
C ARG A 477 -2.39 -26.46 -1.11
N ARG A 478 -2.61 -27.16 -2.24
CA ARG A 478 -2.25 -26.66 -3.58
C ARG A 478 -3.18 -25.54 -4.05
N ALA A 479 -4.47 -25.60 -3.75
CA ALA A 479 -5.40 -24.51 -4.03
C ALA A 479 -4.99 -23.22 -3.30
N TYR A 480 -4.43 -23.35 -2.09
CA TYR A 480 -3.91 -22.20 -1.34
C TYR A 480 -2.71 -21.52 -1.99
N TYR A 481 -1.93 -22.23 -2.82
CA TYR A 481 -0.83 -21.62 -3.56
C TYR A 481 -1.32 -20.59 -4.58
N VAL A 482 -2.57 -20.74 -5.06
CA VAL A 482 -3.22 -19.80 -5.97
C VAL A 482 -4.25 -18.92 -5.25
N ALA A 483 -4.14 -18.76 -3.92
CA ALA A 483 -5.12 -18.05 -3.12
C ALA A 483 -5.33 -16.59 -3.54
N TYR A 484 -4.25 -15.91 -3.94
CA TYR A 484 -4.31 -14.52 -4.38
C TYR A 484 -5.17 -14.33 -5.64
N PRO A 485 -4.85 -14.95 -6.81
CA PRO A 485 -5.69 -14.81 -8.00
C PRO A 485 -7.09 -15.40 -7.79
N LEU A 486 -7.23 -16.49 -7.02
CA LEU A 486 -8.54 -17.08 -6.72
C LEU A 486 -9.43 -16.09 -5.98
N GLY A 487 -8.92 -15.46 -4.91
CA GLY A 487 -9.69 -14.48 -4.13
C GLY A 487 -10.08 -13.26 -4.97
N LEU A 488 -9.16 -12.75 -5.79
CA LEU A 488 -9.41 -11.62 -6.67
C LEU A 488 -10.46 -11.93 -7.74
N ILE A 489 -10.33 -13.05 -8.45
CA ILE A 489 -11.23 -13.41 -9.55
C ILE A 489 -12.62 -13.75 -9.01
N VAL A 490 -12.70 -14.54 -7.93
CA VAL A 490 -13.99 -14.93 -7.34
C VAL A 490 -14.73 -13.71 -6.80
N SER A 491 -14.07 -12.80 -6.10
CA SER A 491 -14.75 -11.61 -5.57
C SER A 491 -15.15 -10.65 -6.70
N PHE A 492 -14.32 -10.50 -7.74
CA PHE A 492 -14.65 -9.70 -8.92
C PHE A 492 -15.90 -10.23 -9.63
N LEU A 493 -15.94 -11.53 -9.95
CA LEU A 493 -17.05 -12.15 -10.67
C LEU A 493 -18.33 -12.18 -9.83
N ALA A 494 -18.23 -12.56 -8.55
CA ALA A 494 -19.38 -12.58 -7.66
C ALA A 494 -19.98 -11.18 -7.50
N PHE A 495 -19.15 -10.15 -7.32
CA PHE A 495 -19.63 -8.78 -7.21
C PHE A 495 -20.29 -8.31 -8.51
N TRP A 496 -19.70 -8.64 -9.66
CA TRP A 496 -20.27 -8.32 -10.97
C TRP A 496 -21.67 -8.94 -11.12
N VAL A 497 -21.81 -10.24 -10.91
CA VAL A 497 -23.08 -10.96 -11.01
C VAL A 497 -24.13 -10.39 -10.06
N CYS A 498 -23.76 -10.10 -8.81
CA CYS A 498 -24.68 -9.50 -7.84
C CYS A 498 -25.20 -8.11 -8.28
N ASN A 499 -24.39 -7.32 -8.99
CA ASN A 499 -24.81 -6.01 -9.51
C ASN A 499 -25.61 -6.12 -10.81
N LEU A 500 -25.53 -7.24 -11.55
CA LEU A 500 -26.41 -7.49 -12.70
C LEU A 500 -27.85 -7.79 -12.27
N ILE A 501 -28.04 -8.46 -11.12
CA ILE A 501 -29.37 -8.79 -10.59
C ILE A 501 -30.12 -7.52 -10.16
N LYS A 502 -29.43 -6.61 -9.47
CA LYS A 502 -29.96 -5.31 -9.07
C LYS A 502 -28.93 -4.24 -9.38
N LYS A 503 -29.14 -3.52 -10.49
CA LYS A 503 -28.23 -2.48 -10.96
C LYS A 503 -28.20 -1.29 -9.99
N PRO A 504 -27.02 -0.86 -9.50
CA PRO A 504 -26.90 0.37 -8.72
C PRO A 504 -27.03 1.61 -9.62
N GLU A 505 -27.38 2.75 -9.03
CA GLU A 505 -27.54 4.04 -9.75
C GLU A 505 -26.28 4.44 -10.53
N ILE A 506 -25.10 4.14 -9.98
CA ILE A 506 -23.80 4.45 -10.62
C ILE A 506 -23.48 3.58 -11.86
N MET A 507 -24.31 2.58 -12.19
CA MET A 507 -24.06 1.68 -13.31
C MET A 507 -24.54 2.27 -14.64
N LEU A 508 -23.80 3.27 -15.14
CA LEU A 508 -24.11 4.01 -16.36
C LEU A 508 -23.78 3.24 -17.64
N HIS A 509 -24.40 3.64 -18.77
CA HIS A 509 -24.07 3.13 -20.10
C HIS A 509 -22.86 3.88 -20.68
N GLY A 510 -21.85 3.17 -21.21
CA GLY A 510 -20.62 3.78 -21.72
C GLY A 510 -19.55 4.03 -20.65
N TRP A 511 -18.39 4.52 -21.08
CA TRP A 511 -17.26 4.88 -20.21
C TRP A 511 -17.32 6.38 -19.87
N HIS A 512 -17.26 6.71 -18.59
CA HIS A 512 -17.53 8.07 -18.07
C HIS A 512 -16.40 8.60 -17.17
N GLU A 513 -15.17 8.14 -17.39
CA GLU A 513 -14.01 8.65 -16.65
C GLU A 513 -13.71 10.11 -17.04
N PRO A 514 -13.61 11.05 -16.08
CA PRO A 514 -13.25 12.42 -16.36
C PRO A 514 -11.79 12.50 -16.80
N LYS A 515 -11.50 13.40 -17.75
CA LYS A 515 -10.12 13.62 -18.23
C LYS A 515 -9.19 14.13 -17.11
N ASN A 516 -9.70 15.06 -16.30
CA ASN A 516 -9.07 15.56 -15.08
C ASN A 516 -10.17 15.92 -14.08
N TYR A 517 -10.02 15.53 -12.82
CA TYR A 517 -10.93 15.93 -11.73
C TYR A 517 -10.30 17.05 -10.89
N TYR A 518 -11.02 18.15 -10.68
CA TYR A 518 -10.61 19.25 -9.82
C TYR A 518 -11.50 19.32 -8.57
N ARG A 519 -10.92 19.74 -7.44
CA ARG A 519 -11.71 20.00 -6.22
C ARG A 519 -12.60 21.23 -6.51
N PRO A 520 -13.84 21.28 -5.98
CA PRO A 520 -14.66 22.48 -6.05
C PRO A 520 -13.88 23.71 -5.56
N GLY A 521 -13.83 24.78 -6.36
CA GLY A 521 -13.07 26.02 -6.10
C GLY A 521 -11.60 26.03 -6.58
N GLU A 522 -11.07 24.92 -7.08
CA GLU A 522 -9.74 24.85 -7.71
C GLU A 522 -9.81 24.63 -9.23
N ASP A 523 -11.01 24.61 -9.82
CA ASP A 523 -11.17 24.42 -11.26
C ASP A 523 -10.57 25.62 -12.01
N PRO A 524 -9.58 25.40 -12.90
CA PRO A 524 -9.03 26.47 -13.73
C PRO A 524 -10.06 27.17 -14.62
N GLU A 525 -11.19 26.52 -14.92
CA GLU A 525 -12.27 27.10 -15.72
C GLU A 525 -13.21 28.00 -14.91
N ASP A 526 -13.48 27.70 -13.63
CA ASP A 526 -14.23 28.59 -12.72
C ASP A 526 -13.50 29.92 -12.47
N ASN A 527 -12.16 29.88 -12.43
CA ASN A 527 -11.33 31.08 -12.21
C ASN A 527 -11.11 31.94 -13.48
N ARG A 528 -11.72 31.60 -14.62
CA ARG A 528 -11.59 32.36 -15.88
C ARG A 528 -12.68 33.42 -16.09
N VAL A 529 -13.65 33.55 -15.19
CA VAL A 529 -14.77 34.49 -15.36
C VAL A 529 -14.81 35.50 -14.21
N VAL A 530 -13.81 36.38 -14.12
CA VAL A 530 -13.98 37.78 -13.63
C VAL A 530 -12.79 38.63 -14.15
N GLU A 531 -12.74 38.94 -15.45
CA GLU A 531 -12.08 40.16 -15.92
C GLU A 531 -13.19 41.13 -16.34
N GLY A 532 -13.25 42.26 -15.66
CA GLY A 532 -14.45 43.07 -15.48
C GLY A 532 -14.96 43.78 -16.75
N GLU A 533 -16.28 43.81 -16.90
CA GLU A 533 -16.92 44.90 -17.63
C GLU A 533 -16.76 46.19 -16.84
N GLU A 534 -16.12 47.18 -17.47
CA GLU A 534 -16.15 48.56 -17.01
C GLU A 534 -17.61 48.99 -16.78
N VAL A 535 -17.89 49.41 -15.54
CA VAL A 535 -19.16 50.03 -15.17
C VAL A 535 -19.33 51.30 -16.00
N ARG A 536 -20.13 51.21 -17.07
CA ARG A 536 -20.70 52.40 -17.71
C ARG A 536 -21.85 52.90 -16.85
N ASP A 537 -21.65 54.09 -16.31
CA ASP A 537 -22.65 54.93 -15.69
C ASP A 537 -23.95 54.89 -16.48
N SER A 538 -25.02 54.39 -15.86
CA SER A 538 -26.38 54.72 -16.25
C SER A 538 -27.24 54.88 -15.00
N SER A 539 -27.58 56.13 -14.77
CA SER A 539 -28.65 56.55 -13.89
C SER A 539 -30.00 56.04 -14.42
N SER A 540 -30.94 55.91 -13.48
CA SER A 540 -32.40 55.83 -13.63
C SER A 540 -33.10 54.45 -13.67
N VAL A 541 -33.80 54.21 -12.54
CA VAL A 541 -35.21 53.77 -12.41
C VAL A 541 -35.54 52.26 -12.34
N GLU A 542 -35.95 51.90 -11.11
CA GLU A 542 -37.03 50.98 -10.66
C GLU A 542 -37.25 49.59 -11.27
N GLY A 543 -37.41 48.60 -10.37
CA GLY A 543 -38.58 47.69 -10.45
C GLY A 543 -38.35 46.18 -10.37
N ASN A 544 -38.35 45.66 -9.13
CA ASN A 544 -39.10 44.46 -8.70
C ASN A 544 -38.79 43.03 -9.23
N LYS A 545 -38.50 42.16 -8.24
CA LYS A 545 -39.00 40.77 -8.03
C LYS A 545 -38.46 39.56 -8.85
N ARG A 546 -38.00 38.61 -8.01
CA ARG A 546 -38.09 37.13 -8.08
C ARG A 546 -37.03 36.39 -8.91
N ALA A 547 -36.15 35.72 -8.15
CA ALA A 547 -35.28 34.65 -8.59
C ALA A 547 -36.03 33.31 -8.67
N HIS A 548 -36.07 32.72 -9.86
CA HIS A 548 -36.02 31.27 -10.10
C HIS A 548 -35.65 31.08 -11.57
N GLY A 549 -34.55 30.38 -11.83
CA GLY A 549 -34.12 30.08 -13.19
C GLY A 549 -33.10 28.94 -13.21
N VAL A 550 -33.62 27.73 -13.42
CA VAL A 550 -32.90 26.60 -14.03
C VAL A 550 -33.48 26.46 -15.44
N ALA A 551 -32.65 26.57 -16.47
CA ALA A 551 -32.82 26.05 -17.83
C ALA A 551 -31.44 26.18 -18.50
N GLU A 552 -30.73 25.09 -18.82
CA GLU A 552 -30.86 24.30 -20.06
C GLU A 552 -30.75 25.17 -21.33
N ASP A 553 -29.52 25.24 -21.84
CA ASP A 553 -29.19 25.64 -23.20
C ASP A 553 -28.84 24.38 -24.01
N MET A 554 -29.63 24.08 -25.03
CA MET A 554 -29.11 23.58 -26.32
C MET A 554 -30.23 23.61 -27.37
N GLU A 555 -30.29 24.67 -28.15
CA GLU A 555 -30.79 24.58 -29.53
C GLU A 555 -30.13 25.65 -30.42
N GLY A 556 -29.69 25.22 -31.59
CA GLY A 556 -29.12 26.09 -32.61
C GLY A 556 -28.74 25.33 -33.87
N LYS A 557 -29.69 25.13 -34.78
CA LYS A 557 -29.76 25.87 -36.07
C LYS A 557 -30.81 25.29 -37.01
N GLU A 558 -31.60 26.21 -37.55
CA GLU A 558 -32.63 26.08 -38.58
C GLU A 558 -32.11 25.51 -39.92
N VAL A 559 -33.00 24.94 -40.74
CA VAL A 559 -33.62 25.61 -41.92
C VAL A 559 -34.50 24.61 -42.70
N GLY A 560 -35.75 24.99 -42.98
CA GLY A 560 -36.33 24.83 -44.32
C GLY A 560 -37.36 23.72 -44.58
N GLY A 561 -38.64 24.05 -44.41
CA GLY A 561 -39.67 23.93 -45.45
C GLY A 561 -40.26 22.56 -45.79
N GLY A 562 -41.58 22.43 -45.61
CA GLY A 562 -42.42 21.62 -46.51
C GLY A 562 -43.39 20.65 -45.85
N LYS A 563 -44.66 21.07 -45.80
CA LYS A 563 -45.92 20.31 -45.95
C LYS A 563 -45.97 18.84 -45.46
N GLY A 564 -46.91 18.59 -44.55
CA GLY A 564 -47.90 17.53 -44.77
C GLY A 564 -48.14 16.55 -43.62
N VAL A 565 -49.39 16.60 -43.14
CA VAL A 565 -50.23 15.43 -42.77
C VAL A 565 -49.99 14.78 -41.39
N ASN A 566 -50.93 15.11 -40.51
CA ASN A 566 -51.53 14.32 -39.42
C ASN A 566 -51.50 12.79 -39.66
N VAL A 567 -51.12 11.97 -38.66
CA VAL A 567 -51.91 10.82 -38.13
C VAL A 567 -51.30 10.33 -36.81
N ASP A 568 -52.23 10.14 -35.88
CA ASP A 568 -52.30 9.47 -34.58
C ASP A 568 -51.47 8.22 -34.22
N GLU A 569 -51.33 8.11 -32.89
CA GLU A 569 -51.46 6.93 -32.01
C GLU A 569 -50.35 5.85 -31.87
N LYS A 570 -49.85 5.82 -30.62
CA LYS A 570 -49.70 4.66 -29.71
C LYS A 570 -48.59 3.62 -29.91
N ALA A 571 -47.98 3.34 -28.75
CA ALA A 571 -47.33 2.10 -28.28
C ALA A 571 -45.85 1.87 -28.64
N LEU A 572 -44.95 2.24 -27.71
CA LEU A 572 -44.18 1.31 -26.85
C LEU A 572 -43.31 2.07 -25.85
#